data_AF-K1Z4P7-F1
#
_entry.id   AF-K1Z4P7-F1
#
_cell.length_a   1.000
_cell.length_b   1.000
_cell.length_c   1.000
_cell.angle_alpha   90.00
_cell.angle_beta   90.00
_cell.angle_gamma   90.00
#
_symmetry.space_group_name_H-M   'P 1'
#
loop_
_entity.id
_entity.type
_entity.pdbx_description
1 polymer ?
#
loop_
_entity_poly.entity_id
_entity_poly.type
_entity_poly.pdbx_seq_one_letter_code
_entity_poly.pdbx_strand_id
1 'polypeptide(L)'
;MNNRLQIKDFKIALKDFERIVKTCDKYWRSWLINGNNLEKKTDNIPIEWGWYFCMRYRESWANWLLCAVFQNIGINVTFAESNIGDWIILDKNTGIWIITEHVAAMDFNNGKTLPKWEERIIQAIKEKIKKGEEYARGKRLVVFLDGADKWYPDKVWKVITSTHNFESIYCVWLLVGNNDGYTYSISQFSDNHSPTYLVHINSDFTNWRVERIQ
;
A
#
# COMPACT_ATOMS: atom_id res chain seq x y z
N MET A 1 6.17 26.49 -7.12
CA MET A 1 6.29 25.13 -6.56
C MET A 1 5.11 24.95 -5.61
N ASN A 2 4.09 24.19 -5.98
CA ASN A 2 3.01 23.86 -5.05
C ASN A 2 3.61 23.06 -3.90
N ASN A 3 3.37 23.49 -2.65
CA ASN A 3 3.71 22.72 -1.46
C ASN A 3 3.00 21.36 -1.56
N ARG A 4 3.72 20.31 -1.98
CA ARG A 4 3.21 18.95 -1.86
C ARG A 4 2.97 18.71 -0.37
N LEU A 5 1.73 18.42 -0.01
CA LEU A 5 1.36 18.14 1.38
C LEU A 5 2.12 16.88 1.82
N GLN A 6 2.97 17.02 2.82
CA GLN A 6 3.75 15.93 3.40
C GLN A 6 3.17 15.54 4.74
N ILE A 7 3.18 14.26 5.07
CA ILE A 7 2.90 13.82 6.44
C ILE A 7 4.02 14.30 7.37
N LYS A 8 3.63 15.09 8.37
CA LYS A 8 4.56 15.60 9.40
C LYS A 8 4.63 14.67 10.61
N ASP A 9 3.49 14.10 10.99
CA ASP A 9 3.37 13.22 12.15
C ASP A 9 2.62 11.93 11.77
N PHE A 10 3.29 10.80 11.95
CA PHE A 10 2.76 9.48 11.62
C PHE A 10 1.72 8.97 12.62
N LYS A 11 1.78 9.39 13.89
CA LYS A 11 0.78 9.03 14.90
C LYS A 11 -0.54 9.75 14.64
N ILE A 12 -0.45 11.03 14.27
CA ILE A 12 -1.64 11.81 13.89
C ILE A 12 -2.24 11.22 12.61
N ALA A 13 -1.42 10.97 11.59
CA ALA A 13 -1.88 10.34 10.36
C ALA A 13 -2.52 8.96 10.61
N LEU A 14 -1.94 8.14 11.50
CA LEU A 14 -2.52 6.85 11.88
C LEU A 14 -3.91 7.03 12.50
N LYS A 15 -4.07 8.01 13.39
CA LYS A 15 -5.35 8.30 14.03
C LYS A 15 -6.40 8.76 13.02
N ASP A 16 -6.01 9.57 12.04
CA ASP A 16 -6.88 10.01 10.96
C ASP A 16 -7.38 8.83 10.10
N PHE A 17 -6.54 7.79 9.91
CA PHE A 17 -6.93 6.57 9.21
C PHE A 17 -7.92 5.67 9.99
N GLU A 18 -8.05 5.83 11.30
CA GLU A 18 -8.90 4.95 12.15
C GLU A 18 -10.32 4.84 11.59
N ARG A 19 -10.95 5.99 11.35
CA ARG A 19 -12.34 6.03 10.89
C ARG A 19 -12.48 5.33 9.55
N ILE A 20 -11.53 5.53 8.64
CA ILE A 20 -11.55 4.96 7.29
C ILE A 20 -11.41 3.45 7.37
N VAL A 21 -10.37 2.96 8.05
CA VAL A 21 -10.07 1.53 8.14
C VAL A 21 -11.19 0.79 8.87
N LYS A 22 -11.62 1.26 10.05
CA LYS A 22 -12.68 0.61 10.85
C LYS A 22 -14.06 0.68 10.21
N THR A 23 -14.45 1.84 9.68
CA THR A 23 -15.80 1.99 9.10
C THR A 23 -15.91 1.12 7.86
N CYS A 24 -14.86 1.08 7.05
CA CYS A 24 -14.93 0.36 5.79
C CYS A 24 -14.74 -1.16 5.93
N ASP A 25 -14.13 -1.64 7.01
CA ASP A 25 -14.16 -3.06 7.38
C ASP A 25 -15.59 -3.58 7.60
N LYS A 26 -16.49 -2.74 8.14
CA LYS A 26 -17.92 -3.08 8.28
C LYS A 26 -18.63 -3.21 6.93
N TYR A 27 -18.05 -2.69 5.85
CA TYR A 27 -18.60 -2.68 4.49
C TYR A 27 -17.71 -3.42 3.50
N TRP A 28 -17.15 -4.57 3.91
CA TRP A 28 -16.38 -5.47 3.04
C TRP A 28 -15.18 -4.79 2.35
N ARG A 29 -14.59 -3.77 2.99
CA ARG A 29 -13.36 -3.10 2.54
C ARG A 29 -13.41 -2.52 1.12
N SER A 30 -14.59 -2.12 0.66
CA SER A 30 -14.82 -1.57 -0.69
C SER A 30 -13.95 -0.35 -1.07
N TRP A 31 -13.42 0.38 -0.09
CA TRP A 31 -12.45 1.48 -0.29
C TRP A 31 -11.11 1.05 -0.88
N LEU A 32 -10.70 -0.21 -0.70
CA LEU A 32 -9.50 -0.76 -1.31
C LEU A 32 -9.68 -1.00 -2.82
N ILE A 33 -10.94 -1.09 -3.29
CA ILE A 33 -11.31 -1.40 -4.68
C ILE A 33 -11.45 -0.13 -5.52
N ASN A 34 -12.11 0.90 -4.97
CA ASN A 34 -12.63 2.05 -5.71
C ASN A 34 -11.56 3.05 -6.13
N GLY A 35 -10.67 2.60 -7.01
CA GLY A 35 -9.77 3.47 -7.75
C GLY A 35 -9.94 3.42 -9.24
N ASN A 36 -11.08 2.98 -9.75
CA ASN A 36 -11.34 2.95 -11.19
C ASN A 36 -12.70 3.55 -11.57
N ASN A 37 -13.38 4.27 -10.68
CA ASN A 37 -14.50 5.11 -11.10
C ASN A 37 -13.96 6.46 -11.56
N LEU A 38 -13.88 6.66 -12.88
CA LEU A 38 -13.59 7.95 -13.52
C LEU A 38 -14.56 9.06 -13.06
N GLU A 39 -15.70 8.68 -12.48
CA GLU A 39 -16.74 9.58 -11.95
C GLU A 39 -16.74 9.75 -10.42
N LYS A 40 -15.95 8.97 -9.65
CA LYS A 40 -15.86 9.12 -8.19
C LYS A 40 -14.59 9.87 -7.83
N LYS A 41 -14.85 11.12 -7.40
CA LYS A 41 -13.96 12.11 -6.82
C LYS A 41 -12.83 11.50 -6.00
N THR A 42 -11.65 12.10 -6.10
CA THR A 42 -10.58 11.99 -5.09
C THR A 42 -11.20 11.96 -3.70
N ASP A 43 -10.84 10.96 -2.89
CA ASP A 43 -11.31 10.91 -1.52
C ASP A 43 -10.52 11.97 -0.75
N ASN A 44 -11.18 13.10 -0.48
CA ASN A 44 -10.58 14.20 0.26
C ASN A 44 -10.34 13.76 1.71
N ILE A 45 -9.14 13.27 2.01
CA ILE A 45 -8.77 12.90 3.38
C ILE A 45 -8.47 14.20 4.13
N PRO A 46 -9.25 14.59 5.15
CA PRO A 46 -8.90 15.71 5.97
C PRO A 46 -7.61 15.37 6.71
N ILE A 47 -6.57 16.17 6.48
CA ILE A 47 -5.40 16.26 7.34
C ILE A 47 -5.51 17.52 8.19
N GLU A 48 -4.78 17.55 9.30
CA GLU A 48 -4.76 18.66 10.25
C GLU A 48 -4.84 20.04 9.56
N TRP A 49 -5.61 20.96 10.16
CA TRP A 49 -5.75 22.35 9.70
C TRP A 49 -6.54 22.58 8.42
N GLY A 50 -7.51 21.70 8.09
CA GLY A 50 -8.48 21.94 7.01
C GLY A 50 -7.93 21.69 5.60
N TRP A 51 -6.78 21.02 5.50
CA TRP A 51 -6.23 20.59 4.22
C TRP A 51 -6.81 19.23 3.85
N TYR A 52 -7.01 19.01 2.55
CA TYR A 52 -7.44 17.73 2.02
C TYR A 52 -6.31 17.15 1.19
N PHE A 53 -6.04 15.88 1.42
CA PHE A 53 -5.35 15.11 0.42
C PHE A 53 -6.32 14.64 -0.67
N CYS A 54 -5.96 14.82 -1.93
CA CYS A 54 -6.74 14.41 -3.10
C CYS A 54 -6.30 13.02 -3.60
N MET A 55 -6.52 11.96 -2.81
CA MET A 55 -5.98 10.63 -3.11
C MET A 55 -6.99 9.52 -2.87
N ARG A 56 -6.63 8.30 -3.24
CA ARG A 56 -7.39 7.12 -2.83
C ARG A 56 -6.90 6.66 -1.47
N TYR A 57 -7.84 6.34 -0.59
CA TYR A 57 -7.54 5.86 0.75
C TYR A 57 -6.52 4.72 0.77
N ARG A 58 -6.64 3.73 -0.13
CA ARG A 58 -5.74 2.56 -0.18
C ARG A 58 -4.28 2.93 -0.41
N GLU A 59 -4.04 3.95 -1.21
CA GLU A 59 -2.70 4.33 -1.65
C GLU A 59 -2.00 5.07 -0.51
N SER A 60 -2.74 5.98 0.14
CA SER A 60 -2.37 6.64 1.40
C SER A 60 -2.02 5.62 2.48
N TRP A 61 -2.90 4.63 2.65
CA TRP A 61 -2.74 3.60 3.67
C TRP A 61 -1.54 2.68 3.40
N ALA A 62 -1.38 2.23 2.16
CA ALA A 62 -0.23 1.43 1.75
C ALA A 62 1.09 2.17 1.94
N ASN A 63 1.14 3.47 1.63
CA ASN A 63 2.33 4.28 1.84
C ASN A 63 2.62 4.53 3.31
N TRP A 64 1.60 4.73 4.15
CA TRP A 64 1.77 4.82 5.59
C TRP A 64 2.38 3.52 6.15
N LEU A 65 1.86 2.36 5.74
CA LEU A 65 2.38 1.05 6.14
C LEU A 65 3.83 0.83 5.68
N LEU A 66 4.16 1.16 4.43
CA LEU A 66 5.53 1.08 3.92
C LEU A 66 6.48 2.01 4.68
N CYS A 67 6.06 3.24 4.95
CA CYS A 67 6.85 4.18 5.72
C CYS A 67 7.05 3.73 7.17
N ALA A 68 6.06 3.10 7.80
CA ALA A 68 6.20 2.50 9.12
C ALA A 68 7.30 1.42 9.13
N VAL A 69 7.36 0.57 8.10
CA VAL A 69 8.43 -0.42 7.93
C VAL A 69 9.78 0.25 7.68
N PHE A 70 9.86 1.22 6.76
CA PHE A 70 11.08 1.95 6.44
C PHE A 70 11.66 2.69 7.65
N GLN A 71 10.81 3.35 8.46
CA GLN A 71 11.22 3.99 9.70
C GLN A 71 11.73 2.97 10.72
N ASN A 72 11.09 1.80 10.82
CA ASN A 72 11.53 0.74 11.71
C ASN A 72 12.92 0.17 11.35
N ILE A 73 13.28 0.16 10.06
CA ILE A 73 14.61 -0.24 9.59
C ILE A 73 15.61 0.93 9.53
N GLY A 74 15.26 2.09 10.10
CA GLY A 74 16.16 3.24 10.25
C GLY A 74 16.18 4.24 9.09
N ILE A 75 15.24 4.13 8.14
CA ILE A 75 15.14 5.08 7.02
C ILE A 75 14.16 6.21 7.40
N ASN A 76 14.65 7.44 7.42
CA ASN A 76 13.85 8.61 7.76
C ASN A 76 12.97 9.04 6.59
N VAL A 77 11.78 8.45 6.49
CA VAL A 77 10.85 8.69 5.37
C VAL A 77 9.57 9.41 5.78
N THR A 78 8.98 10.11 4.81
CA THR A 78 7.57 10.52 4.80
C THR A 78 6.95 10.23 3.43
N PHE A 79 5.66 10.47 3.26
CA PHE A 79 5.00 10.38 1.96
C PHE A 79 4.18 11.63 1.67
N ALA A 80 3.98 11.88 0.37
CA ALA A 80 3.37 13.09 -0.16
C ALA A 80 2.76 12.87 -1.53
N GLU A 81 1.77 13.70 -1.88
CA GLU A 81 1.12 13.70 -3.19
C GLU A 81 2.12 13.79 -4.35
N SER A 82 1.78 13.13 -5.47
CA SER A 82 2.59 13.10 -6.68
C SER A 82 1.78 13.53 -7.90
N ASN A 83 2.47 14.09 -8.88
CA ASN A 83 1.96 14.35 -10.23
C ASN A 83 2.60 13.44 -11.30
N ILE A 84 3.49 12.52 -10.91
CA ILE A 84 4.29 11.67 -11.80
C ILE A 84 4.15 10.16 -11.50
N GLY A 85 3.22 9.82 -10.62
CA GLY A 85 2.82 8.47 -10.23
C GLY A 85 1.60 8.56 -9.32
N ASP A 86 1.18 7.45 -8.74
CA ASP A 86 0.11 7.49 -7.74
C ASP A 86 0.62 8.32 -6.53
N TRP A 87 1.88 8.12 -6.10
CA TRP A 87 2.45 8.77 -4.91
C TRP A 87 3.99 8.87 -4.87
N ILE A 88 4.52 9.61 -3.88
CA ILE A 88 5.95 9.67 -3.58
C ILE A 88 6.20 9.39 -2.09
N ILE A 89 7.17 8.53 -1.81
CA ILE A 89 7.85 8.42 -0.52
C ILE A 89 9.13 9.26 -0.59
N LEU A 90 9.32 10.19 0.34
CA LEU A 90 10.50 11.04 0.43
C LEU A 90 11.41 10.51 1.53
N ASP A 91 12.63 10.13 1.17
CA ASP A 91 13.71 9.99 2.14
C ASP A 91 14.22 11.39 2.52
N LYS A 92 14.00 11.77 3.78
CA LYS A 92 14.34 13.11 4.29
C LYS A 92 15.85 13.30 4.47
N ASN A 93 16.62 12.21 4.59
CA ASN A 93 18.07 12.30 4.77
C ASN A 93 18.76 12.53 3.42
N THR A 94 18.33 11.80 2.38
CA THR A 94 18.96 11.85 1.05
C THR A 94 18.25 12.82 0.09
N GLY A 95 17.00 13.20 0.38
CA GLY A 95 16.16 13.98 -0.51
C GLY A 95 15.62 13.19 -1.71
N ILE A 96 15.89 11.88 -1.78
CA ILE A 96 15.50 11.02 -2.89
C ILE A 96 13.98 10.80 -2.88
N TRP A 97 13.37 10.89 -4.06
CA TRP A 97 11.95 10.63 -4.27
C TRP A 97 11.76 9.22 -4.77
N ILE A 98 11.02 8.44 -4.00
CA ILE A 98 10.60 7.09 -4.34
C ILE A 98 9.19 7.19 -4.92
N ILE A 99 9.08 7.09 -6.24
CA ILE A 99 7.77 7.13 -6.93
C ILE A 99 7.10 5.77 -6.77
N THR A 100 5.84 5.76 -6.35
CA THR A 100 5.06 4.54 -6.16
C THR A 100 3.83 4.52 -7.06
N GLU A 101 3.54 3.34 -7.60
CA GLU A 101 2.30 2.97 -8.26
C GLU A 101 1.57 1.95 -7.41
N HIS A 102 0.25 1.95 -7.44
CA HIS A 102 -0.57 1.05 -6.62
C HIS A 102 -1.52 0.22 -7.46
N VAL A 103 -1.73 -1.01 -7.04
CA VAL A 103 -2.79 -1.88 -7.56
C VAL A 103 -3.42 -2.67 -6.42
N ALA A 104 -4.69 -3.02 -6.56
CA ALA A 104 -5.43 -3.80 -5.57
C ALA A 104 -5.80 -5.18 -6.14
N ALA A 105 -5.56 -6.22 -5.36
CA ALA A 105 -5.85 -7.62 -5.68
C ALA A 105 -6.79 -8.21 -4.61
N MET A 106 -7.92 -7.53 -4.36
CA MET A 106 -8.84 -7.79 -3.24
C MET A 106 -9.71 -9.05 -3.44
N ASP A 107 -10.11 -9.67 -2.33
CA ASP A 107 -10.98 -10.85 -2.26
C ASP A 107 -12.45 -10.44 -2.21
N PHE A 108 -12.89 -9.70 -3.23
CA PHE A 108 -14.26 -9.20 -3.29
C PHE A 108 -15.10 -9.90 -4.35
N ASN A 109 -16.05 -10.71 -3.90
CA ASN A 109 -16.93 -11.46 -4.77
C ASN A 109 -18.12 -10.60 -5.25
N ASN A 110 -18.01 -10.06 -6.48
CA ASN A 110 -19.10 -9.35 -7.18
C ASN A 110 -20.12 -10.32 -7.81
N GLY A 111 -20.50 -11.39 -7.10
CA GLY A 111 -21.33 -12.47 -7.65
C GLY A 111 -20.60 -13.34 -8.69
N LYS A 112 -19.26 -13.35 -8.68
CA LYS A 112 -18.40 -14.16 -9.55
C LYS A 112 -17.40 -14.94 -8.70
N THR A 113 -17.19 -16.21 -9.06
CA THR A 113 -16.10 -17.00 -8.50
C THR A 113 -14.78 -16.29 -8.76
N LEU A 114 -14.09 -15.90 -7.68
CA LEU A 114 -12.79 -15.24 -7.79
C LEU A 114 -11.69 -16.27 -8.08
N PRO A 115 -10.67 -15.88 -8.85
CA PRO A 115 -9.41 -16.61 -8.91
C PRO A 115 -8.79 -16.75 -7.51
N LYS A 116 -7.88 -17.71 -7.36
CA LYS A 116 -7.06 -17.80 -6.14
C LYS A 116 -6.28 -16.51 -5.92
N TRP A 117 -5.96 -16.20 -4.67
CA TRP A 117 -5.27 -14.96 -4.32
C TRP A 117 -3.95 -14.78 -5.09
N GLU A 118 -3.18 -15.86 -5.35
CA GLU A 118 -1.96 -15.79 -6.16
C GLU A 118 -2.25 -15.24 -7.56
N GLU A 119 -3.31 -15.75 -8.19
CA GLU A 119 -3.72 -15.37 -9.53
C GLU A 119 -4.23 -13.93 -9.57
N ARG A 120 -4.97 -13.49 -8.53
CA ARG A 120 -5.40 -12.09 -8.40
C ARG A 120 -4.21 -11.14 -8.39
N ILE A 121 -3.17 -11.45 -7.63
CA ILE A 121 -1.94 -10.64 -7.56
C ILE A 121 -1.23 -10.63 -8.91
N ILE A 122 -1.02 -11.80 -9.51
CA ILE A 122 -0.33 -11.92 -10.80
C ILE A 122 -1.08 -11.14 -11.88
N GLN A 123 -2.41 -11.22 -11.91
CA GLN A 123 -3.24 -10.44 -12.85
C GLN A 123 -3.10 -8.94 -12.61
N ALA A 124 -3.24 -8.49 -11.35
CA ALA A 124 -3.10 -7.08 -10.98
C ALA A 124 -1.73 -6.50 -11.38
N ILE A 125 -0.64 -7.25 -11.14
CA ILE A 125 0.71 -6.85 -11.55
C ILE A 125 0.82 -6.82 -13.08
N LYS A 126 0.34 -7.86 -13.77
CA LYS A 126 0.38 -7.91 -15.24
C LYS A 126 -0.34 -6.73 -15.89
N GLU A 127 -1.45 -6.24 -15.34
CA GLU A 127 -2.12 -5.04 -15.84
C GLU A 127 -1.24 -3.79 -15.75
N LYS A 128 -0.43 -3.64 -14.70
CA LYS A 128 0.54 -2.54 -14.59
C LYS A 128 1.74 -2.75 -15.53
N ILE A 129 2.20 -3.98 -15.72
CA ILE A 129 3.27 -4.33 -16.68
C ILE A 129 2.87 -4.00 -18.12
N LYS A 130 1.62 -4.27 -18.51
CA LYS A 130 1.09 -3.97 -19.85
C LYS A 130 1.21 -2.50 -20.26
N LYS A 131 1.37 -1.58 -19.30
CA LYS A 131 1.60 -0.16 -19.58
C LYS A 131 3.00 0.14 -20.13
N GLY A 132 3.90 -0.84 -20.12
CA GLY A 132 5.22 -0.77 -20.75
C GLY A 132 6.35 -0.37 -19.81
N GLU A 133 7.57 -0.58 -20.28
CA GLU A 133 8.81 -0.31 -19.54
C GLU A 133 8.94 1.18 -19.15
N GLU A 134 8.64 2.08 -20.08
CA GLU A 134 8.71 3.53 -19.84
C GLU A 134 7.81 3.96 -18.68
N TYR A 135 6.62 3.34 -18.55
CA TYR A 135 5.72 3.62 -17.45
C TYR A 135 6.27 3.15 -16.08
N ALA A 136 6.99 2.02 -16.06
CA ALA A 136 7.48 1.38 -14.85
C ALA A 136 8.84 1.92 -14.38
N ARG A 137 9.65 2.44 -15.31
CA ARG A 137 11.01 2.93 -15.06
C ARG A 137 11.05 3.97 -13.94
N GLY A 138 11.91 3.72 -12.94
CA GLY A 138 12.09 4.59 -11.78
C GLY A 138 10.96 4.54 -10.74
N LYS A 139 9.99 3.63 -10.91
CA LYS A 139 8.83 3.49 -10.01
C LYS A 139 8.88 2.16 -9.26
N ARG A 140 8.27 2.15 -8.08
CA ARG A 140 7.99 0.95 -7.29
C ARG A 140 6.52 0.61 -7.39
N LEU A 141 6.18 -0.66 -7.55
CA LEU A 141 4.79 -1.10 -7.55
C LEU A 141 4.40 -1.60 -6.16
N VAL A 142 3.27 -1.14 -5.65
CA VAL A 142 2.70 -1.56 -4.37
C VAL A 142 1.39 -2.30 -4.64
N VAL A 143 1.33 -3.55 -4.25
CA VAL A 143 0.16 -4.42 -4.40
C VAL A 143 -0.54 -4.55 -3.06
N PHE A 144 -1.80 -4.14 -2.98
CA PHE A 144 -2.63 -4.35 -1.80
C PHE A 144 -3.48 -5.61 -1.98
N LEU A 145 -3.52 -6.49 -0.98
CA LEU A 145 -4.34 -7.71 -1.00
C LEU A 145 -4.96 -8.06 0.35
N ASP A 146 -5.98 -8.90 0.29
CA ASP A 146 -6.60 -9.61 1.42
C ASP A 146 -7.12 -10.99 0.98
N GLY A 147 -7.64 -11.75 1.94
CA GLY A 147 -8.30 -13.04 1.70
C GLY A 147 -7.37 -14.15 1.21
N ALA A 148 -6.08 -14.06 1.52
CA ALA A 148 -5.18 -15.22 1.42
C ALA A 148 -5.20 -15.98 2.73
N ASP A 149 -5.22 -17.31 2.72
CA ASP A 149 -5.09 -18.11 3.95
C ASP A 149 -3.63 -18.25 4.39
N LYS A 150 -2.71 -18.21 3.43
CA LYS A 150 -1.25 -18.31 3.62
C LYS A 150 -0.54 -17.50 2.55
N TRP A 151 0.60 -16.91 2.91
CA TRP A 151 1.38 -16.05 2.01
C TRP A 151 2.70 -16.68 1.62
N TYR A 152 2.94 -16.71 0.32
CA TYR A 152 4.14 -17.28 -0.30
C TYR A 152 4.65 -16.31 -1.37
N PRO A 153 5.34 -15.23 -0.97
CA PRO A 153 5.78 -14.18 -1.88
C PRO A 153 6.64 -14.73 -3.03
N ASP A 154 7.46 -15.74 -2.75
CA ASP A 154 8.36 -16.35 -3.74
C ASP A 154 7.63 -17.07 -4.88
N LYS A 155 6.39 -17.55 -4.66
CA LYS A 155 5.58 -18.15 -5.74
C LYS A 155 5.15 -17.10 -6.76
N VAL A 156 4.73 -15.94 -6.28
CA VAL A 156 4.33 -14.81 -7.14
C VAL A 156 5.56 -14.25 -7.84
N TRP A 157 6.66 -14.05 -7.11
CA TRP A 157 7.91 -13.51 -7.64
C TRP A 157 8.45 -14.29 -8.83
N LYS A 158 8.47 -15.63 -8.75
CA LYS A 158 8.90 -16.52 -9.85
C LYS A 158 8.16 -16.30 -11.17
N VAL A 159 6.91 -15.82 -11.12
CA VAL A 159 6.09 -15.57 -12.31
C VAL A 159 6.40 -14.21 -12.95
N ILE A 160 6.89 -13.24 -12.17
CA ILE A 160 6.97 -11.83 -12.61
C ILE A 160 8.39 -11.27 -12.68
N THR A 161 9.37 -11.88 -12.01
CA THR A 161 10.75 -11.36 -11.81
C THR A 161 11.42 -10.84 -13.08
N SER A 162 11.22 -11.51 -14.22
CA SER A 162 11.87 -11.15 -15.48
C SER A 162 11.11 -10.17 -16.38
N THR A 163 9.93 -9.68 -15.96
CA THR A 163 9.01 -8.96 -16.87
C THR A 163 8.50 -7.62 -16.35
N HIS A 164 8.79 -7.25 -15.09
CA HIS A 164 8.03 -6.19 -14.46
C HIS A 164 8.55 -4.76 -14.69
N ASN A 165 9.85 -4.57 -14.95
CA ASN A 165 10.51 -3.28 -15.21
C ASN A 165 10.40 -2.19 -14.10
N PHE A 166 9.59 -2.39 -13.06
CA PHE A 166 9.62 -1.59 -11.83
C PHE A 166 10.93 -1.77 -11.07
N GLU A 167 11.38 -0.77 -10.32
CA GLU A 167 12.59 -0.88 -9.47
C GLU A 167 12.43 -1.92 -8.37
N SER A 168 11.21 -2.07 -7.85
CA SER A 168 10.84 -3.07 -6.86
C SER A 168 9.33 -3.22 -6.78
N ILE A 169 8.89 -4.36 -6.24
CA ILE A 169 7.48 -4.65 -5.99
C ILE A 169 7.31 -4.96 -4.51
N TYR A 170 6.35 -4.27 -3.89
CA TYR A 170 5.94 -4.49 -2.51
C TYR A 170 4.54 -5.09 -2.48
N CYS A 171 4.32 -5.97 -1.52
CA CYS A 171 3.03 -6.55 -1.23
C CYS A 171 2.60 -6.14 0.17
N VAL A 172 1.41 -5.56 0.27
CA VAL A 172 0.75 -5.14 1.50
C VAL A 172 -0.46 -6.04 1.69
N TRP A 173 -0.37 -6.95 2.65
CA TRP A 173 -1.39 -7.97 2.90
C TRP A 173 -2.03 -7.80 4.27
N LEU A 174 -3.35 -7.63 4.30
CA LEU A 174 -4.11 -7.65 5.55
C LEU A 174 -4.23 -9.10 6.08
N LEU A 175 -3.60 -9.36 7.23
CA LEU A 175 -3.66 -10.65 7.94
C LEU A 175 -4.88 -10.74 8.87
N VAL A 176 -5.03 -9.74 9.72
CA VAL A 176 -6.02 -9.69 10.79
C VAL A 176 -6.56 -8.27 10.84
N GLY A 177 -7.87 -8.14 10.87
CA GLY A 177 -8.57 -6.88 11.16
C GLY A 177 -9.80 -7.19 11.98
N ASN A 178 -9.77 -6.82 13.27
CA ASN A 178 -10.85 -7.09 14.22
C ASN A 178 -10.90 -6.01 15.32
N ASN A 179 -11.67 -6.25 16.37
CA ASN A 179 -11.82 -5.29 17.47
C ASN A 179 -10.53 -5.08 18.29
N ASP A 180 -9.57 -6.00 18.23
CA ASP A 180 -8.30 -5.93 18.97
C ASP A 180 -7.21 -5.18 18.19
N GLY A 181 -7.45 -4.94 16.90
CA GLY A 181 -6.57 -4.16 16.04
C GLY A 181 -6.38 -4.78 14.67
N TYR A 182 -5.28 -4.38 14.04
CA TYR A 182 -4.95 -4.75 12.67
C TYR A 182 -3.54 -5.29 12.59
N THR A 183 -3.33 -6.30 11.75
CA THR A 183 -2.00 -6.79 11.41
C THR A 183 -1.88 -6.87 9.89
N TYR A 184 -0.84 -6.24 9.35
CA TYR A 184 -0.48 -6.29 7.94
C TYR A 184 0.87 -6.98 7.77
N SER A 185 0.99 -7.82 6.75
CA SER A 185 2.27 -8.32 6.26
C SER A 185 2.75 -7.44 5.10
N ILE A 186 3.99 -7.01 5.16
CA ILE A 186 4.65 -6.16 4.16
C ILE A 186 5.86 -6.92 3.63
N SER A 187 5.80 -7.36 2.37
CA SER A 187 6.89 -8.07 1.72
C SER A 187 7.44 -7.28 0.54
N GLN A 188 8.76 -7.16 0.44
CA GLN A 188 9.41 -6.76 -0.81
C GLN A 188 9.79 -8.02 -1.59
N PHE A 189 9.34 -8.15 -2.84
CA PHE A 189 9.75 -9.28 -3.65
C PHE A 189 11.24 -9.21 -4.01
N SER A 190 11.93 -10.35 -3.91
CA SER A 190 13.37 -10.48 -4.17
C SER A 190 13.74 -11.91 -4.59
N ASP A 191 14.80 -12.04 -5.40
CA ASP A 191 15.35 -13.34 -5.81
C ASP A 191 15.96 -14.14 -4.64
N ASN A 192 16.52 -13.44 -3.65
CA ASN A 192 17.33 -14.02 -2.57
C ASN A 192 16.61 -14.03 -1.22
N HIS A 193 15.29 -14.30 -1.26
CA HIS A 193 14.32 -14.25 -0.16
C HIS A 193 13.68 -12.87 0.01
N SER A 194 12.36 -12.85 -0.09
CA SER A 194 11.54 -11.65 0.06
C SER A 194 11.51 -11.19 1.53
N PRO A 195 12.16 -10.07 1.91
CA PRO A 195 12.10 -9.56 3.28
C PRO A 195 10.65 -9.27 3.65
N THR A 196 10.23 -9.73 4.82
CA THR A 196 8.83 -9.63 5.24
C THR A 196 8.71 -9.11 6.67
N TYR A 197 7.82 -8.14 6.84
CA TYR A 197 7.55 -7.47 8.11
C TYR A 197 6.07 -7.57 8.47
N LEU A 198 5.78 -7.72 9.75
CA LEU A 198 4.45 -7.55 10.30
C LEU A 198 4.33 -6.15 10.89
N VAL A 199 3.30 -5.41 10.49
CA VAL A 199 2.89 -4.15 11.11
C VAL A 199 1.65 -4.42 11.93
N HIS A 200 1.78 -4.37 13.25
CA HIS A 200 0.66 -4.49 14.17
C HIS A 200 0.21 -3.10 14.60
N ILE A 201 -1.08 -2.84 14.50
CA ILE A 201 -1.72 -1.58 14.83
C ILE A 201 -2.74 -1.88 15.91
N ASN A 202 -2.69 -1.13 17.00
CA ASN A 202 -3.61 -1.33 18.10
C ASN A 202 -5.04 -0.87 17.73
N SER A 203 -6.03 -1.37 18.47
CA SER A 203 -7.44 -1.12 18.17
C SER A 203 -7.83 0.35 18.15
N ASP A 204 -7.14 1.24 18.87
CA ASP A 204 -7.46 2.68 18.91
C ASP A 204 -6.65 3.55 17.95
N PHE A 205 -5.79 2.93 17.11
CA PHE A 205 -4.97 3.60 16.09
C PHE A 205 -4.08 4.71 16.68
N THR A 206 -3.60 4.53 17.91
CA THR A 206 -2.65 5.46 18.54
C THR A 206 -1.22 4.96 18.50
N ASN A 207 -1.03 3.67 18.23
CA ASN A 207 0.29 3.05 18.23
C ASN A 207 0.40 1.90 17.24
N TRP A 208 1.64 1.61 16.83
CA TRP A 208 1.99 0.45 16.02
C TRP A 208 3.31 -0.14 16.47
N ARG A 209 3.54 -1.40 16.10
CA ARG A 209 4.84 -2.05 16.19
C ARG A 209 5.14 -2.76 14.88
N VAL A 210 6.42 -2.82 14.52
CA VAL A 210 6.88 -3.54 13.34
C VAL A 210 7.80 -4.66 13.76
N GLU A 211 7.55 -5.86 13.26
CA GLU A 211 8.34 -7.06 13.52
C GLU A 211 8.85 -7.62 12.19
N ARG A 212 10.12 -8.02 12.10
CA ARG A 212 10.64 -8.71 10.92
C ARG A 212 10.44 -10.22 11.10
N ILE A 213 9.80 -10.86 10.14
CA ILE A 213 9.52 -12.31 10.17
C ILE A 213 10.28 -13.10 9.10
N GLN A 214 10.87 -12.41 8.11
CA GLN A 214 11.75 -12.99 7.08
C GLN A 214 12.75 -11.94 6.58
#